data_AF-A0A1P8UQ16-F1
#
_entry.id   AF-A0A1P8UQ16-F1
#
_cell.length_a   1.000
_cell.length_b   1.000
_cell.length_c   1.000
_cell.angle_alpha   90.00
_cell.angle_beta   90.00
_cell.angle_gamma   90.00
#
_symmetry.space_group_name_H-M   'P 1'
#
loop_
_entity.id
_entity.type
_entity.pdbx_description
1 polymer ?
#
loop_
_entity_poly.entity_id
_entity_poly.type
_entity_poly.pdbx_seq_one_letter_code
_entity_poly.pdbx_strand_id
1 'polypeptide(L)'
;MIKGGGGEVETHPGKEIAVFGLRGGQPWETSLPALLPDETRRLDDGTSDMALLSALWSGQRRDRFAEAVVLGTAALALDTLGHAEAMAEARMLWEKRPVTSPA
;
A
#
# COMPACT_ATOMS: atom_id res chain seq x y z
N MET A 1 -2.48 -10.88 -9.86
CA MET A 1 -2.66 -11.57 -8.57
C MET A 1 -1.48 -11.25 -7.67
N ILE A 2 -1.67 -10.33 -6.71
CA ILE A 2 -0.89 -10.34 -5.48
C ILE A 2 -1.44 -11.52 -4.69
N LYS A 3 -0.59 -12.41 -4.18
CA LYS A 3 -1.05 -13.55 -3.37
C LYS A 3 -0.61 -13.36 -1.92
N GLY A 4 -1.43 -12.64 -1.14
CA GLY A 4 -1.63 -12.99 0.27
C GLY A 4 -2.45 -14.28 0.34
N GLY A 5 -2.17 -15.18 1.28
CA GLY A 5 -2.77 -16.52 1.33
C GLY A 5 -4.31 -16.56 1.34
N GLY A 6 -5.00 -15.45 1.66
CA GLY A 6 -6.46 -15.32 1.68
C GLY A 6 -7.09 -14.54 0.51
N GLY A 7 -6.30 -14.10 -0.47
CA GLY A 7 -6.79 -13.22 -1.55
C GLY A 7 -6.74 -11.72 -1.21
N GLU A 8 -6.08 -11.33 -0.12
CA GLU A 8 -5.77 -9.93 0.15
C GLU A 8 -4.77 -9.37 -0.87
N VAL A 9 -4.96 -8.10 -1.23
CA VAL A 9 -4.14 -7.34 -2.18
C VAL A 9 -3.53 -6.18 -1.42
N GLU A 10 -2.48 -6.45 -0.64
CA GLU A 10 -1.74 -5.44 0.12
C GLU A 10 -0.22 -5.66 0.02
N THR A 11 0.54 -4.57 0.08
CA THR A 11 2.00 -4.62 0.05
C THR A 11 2.59 -4.59 1.46
N HIS A 12 3.39 -5.59 1.82
CA HIS A 12 4.17 -5.59 3.05
C HIS A 12 5.40 -4.66 2.93
N PRO A 13 5.51 -3.56 3.70
CA PRO A 13 6.58 -2.58 3.52
C PRO A 13 7.98 -3.13 3.79
N GLY A 14 8.11 -4.06 4.74
CA GLY A 14 9.40 -4.66 5.12
C GLY A 14 9.85 -5.85 4.28
N LYS A 15 9.17 -6.20 3.18
CA LYS A 15 9.51 -7.39 2.38
C LYS A 15 9.52 -7.06 0.90
N GLU A 16 10.41 -7.72 0.16
CA GLU A 16 10.27 -7.80 -1.29
C GLU A 16 9.00 -8.59 -1.64
N ILE A 17 8.28 -8.13 -2.66
CA ILE A 17 7.00 -8.71 -3.07
C ILE A 17 7.10 -9.17 -4.52
N ALA A 18 6.90 -10.46 -4.74
CA ALA A 18 6.67 -10.98 -6.08
C ALA A 18 5.25 -10.63 -6.54
N VAL A 19 5.14 -10.04 -7.74
CA VAL A 19 3.89 -9.60 -8.35
C VAL A 19 3.69 -10.36 -9.65
N PHE A 20 2.52 -10.97 -9.78
CA PHE A 20 2.13 -11.72 -10.97
C PHE A 20 0.86 -11.12 -11.55
N GLY A 21 0.70 -11.16 -12.87
CA GLY A 21 -0.50 -10.65 -13.51
C GLY A 21 -0.56 -10.92 -15.00
N LEU A 22 -1.48 -10.21 -15.64
CA LEU A 22 -1.58 -10.15 -17.09
C LEU A 22 -1.40 -8.69 -17.52
N ARG A 23 -0.58 -8.48 -18.55
CA ARG A 23 -0.43 -7.19 -19.24
C ARG A 23 -0.76 -7.42 -20.71
N GLY A 24 -1.81 -6.77 -21.22
CA GLY A 24 -2.29 -7.02 -22.59
C GLY A 24 -2.67 -8.49 -22.86
N GLY A 25 -3.15 -9.21 -21.85
CA GLY A 25 -3.48 -10.64 -21.94
C GLY A 25 -2.28 -11.59 -21.88
N GLN A 26 -1.04 -11.08 -21.80
CA GLN A 26 0.16 -11.90 -21.65
C GLN A 26 0.59 -12.00 -20.18
N PRO A 27 1.08 -13.17 -19.73
CA PRO A 27 1.69 -13.32 -18.41
C PRO A 27 2.76 -12.27 -18.16
N TRP A 28 2.73 -11.70 -16.97
CA TRP A 28 3.68 -10.72 -16.51
C TRP A 28 4.04 -11.01 -15.05
N GLU A 29 5.34 -10.90 -14.76
CA GLU A 29 5.91 -11.12 -13.43
C GLU A 29 6.97 -10.05 -13.16
N THR A 30 6.99 -9.54 -11.94
CA THR A 30 8.03 -8.62 -11.47
C THR A 30 8.20 -8.76 -9.95
N SER A 31 9.22 -8.11 -9.40
CA SER A 31 9.37 -7.93 -7.95
C SER A 31 9.36 -6.45 -7.59
N LEU A 32 8.72 -6.13 -6.47
CA LEU A 32 8.77 -4.81 -5.84
C LEU A 32 9.69 -4.87 -4.62
N PRO A 33 10.70 -3.99 -4.52
CA PRO A 33 11.58 -3.96 -3.37
C PRO A 33 10.83 -3.53 -2.10
N ALA A 34 11.36 -3.92 -0.95
CA ALA A 34 10.86 -3.44 0.35
C ALA A 34 10.95 -1.92 0.44
N LEU A 35 9.86 -1.26 0.83
CA LEU A 35 9.84 0.19 1.09
C LEU A 35 10.54 0.55 2.40
N LEU A 36 10.53 -0.37 3.37
CA LEU A 36 11.08 -0.22 4.71
C LEU A 36 11.93 -1.45 5.07
N PRO A 37 13.13 -1.62 4.48
CA PRO A 37 13.88 -2.88 4.57
C PRO A 37 14.28 -3.29 6.00
N ASP A 38 14.39 -2.35 6.94
CA ASP A 38 14.74 -2.62 8.34
C ASP A 38 13.52 -2.91 9.24
N GLU A 39 12.32 -2.88 8.69
CA GLU A 39 11.08 -3.08 9.45
C GLU A 39 10.73 -4.56 9.60
N THR A 40 10.45 -4.98 10.83
CA THR A 40 10.21 -6.39 11.19
C THR A 40 8.78 -6.67 11.61
N ARG A 41 7.95 -5.62 11.74
CA ARG A 41 6.52 -5.73 12.08
C ARG A 41 5.74 -6.59 11.09
N ARG A 42 4.85 -7.44 11.59
CA ARG A 42 3.87 -8.19 10.79
C ARG A 42 2.67 -7.31 10.44
N LEU A 43 1.94 -7.65 9.38
CA LEU A 43 0.74 -6.90 8.97
C LEU A 43 -0.39 -6.97 10.02
N ASP A 44 -0.49 -8.09 10.73
CA ASP A 44 -1.46 -8.32 11.80
C ASP A 44 -0.99 -7.83 13.18
N ASP A 45 0.21 -7.27 13.29
CA ASP A 45 0.70 -6.68 14.54
C ASP A 45 0.00 -5.33 14.80
N GLY A 46 -0.63 -5.20 15.97
CA GLY A 46 -1.21 -3.95 16.44
C GLY A 46 -2.57 -4.15 17.07
N THR A 47 -3.30 -3.04 17.20
CA THR A 47 -4.66 -3.00 17.73
C THR A 47 -5.66 -2.89 16.58
N SER A 48 -6.80 -3.57 16.70
CA SER A 48 -7.89 -3.56 15.73
C SER A 48 -8.86 -2.38 15.90
N ASP A 49 -8.47 -1.33 16.63
CA ASP A 49 -9.30 -0.14 16.82
C ASP A 49 -9.46 0.64 15.50
N MET A 50 -10.69 0.70 15.01
CA MET A 50 -11.06 1.41 13.78
C MET A 50 -10.75 2.91 13.84
N ALA A 51 -10.71 3.51 15.03
CA ALA A 51 -10.34 4.92 15.19
C ALA A 51 -8.93 5.21 14.66
N LEU A 52 -8.03 4.22 14.66
CA LEU A 52 -6.67 4.38 14.17
C LEU A 52 -6.58 4.58 12.66
N LEU A 53 -7.49 3.98 11.90
CA LEU A 53 -7.57 4.21 10.46
C LEU A 53 -8.00 5.65 10.17
N SER A 54 -9.01 6.13 10.89
CA SER A 54 -9.48 7.53 10.77
C SER A 54 -8.41 8.52 11.21
N ALA A 55 -7.67 8.22 12.28
CA ALA A 55 -6.57 9.05 12.76
C ALA A 55 -5.39 9.06 11.77
N LEU A 56 -5.06 7.93 11.14
CA LEU A 56 -4.05 7.85 10.09
C LEU A 56 -4.48 8.67 8.86
N TRP A 57 -5.72 8.46 8.39
CA TRP A 57 -6.27 9.15 7.24
C TRP A 57 -6.30 10.67 7.44
N SER A 58 -6.75 11.14 8.60
CA SER A 58 -6.78 12.58 8.93
C SER A 58 -5.42 13.20 9.22
N GLY A 59 -4.36 12.39 9.34
CA GLY A 59 -3.02 12.84 9.71
C GLY A 59 -2.82 13.12 11.20
N GLN A 60 -3.84 12.87 12.05
CA GLN A 60 -3.73 12.95 13.51
C GLN A 60 -2.76 11.90 14.08
N ARG A 61 -2.62 10.76 13.40
CA ARG A 61 -1.67 9.71 13.70
C ARG A 61 -0.65 9.62 12.58
N ARG A 62 0.64 9.60 12.94
CA ARG A 62 1.74 9.28 12.02
C ARG A 62 2.25 7.88 12.33
N ASP A 63 2.08 6.97 11.36
CA ASP A 63 2.65 5.63 11.42
C ASP A 63 3.24 5.30 10.06
N ARG A 64 4.58 5.29 10.02
CA ARG A 64 5.36 5.06 8.81
C ARG A 64 5.07 3.71 8.17
N PHE A 65 4.81 2.67 8.98
CA PHE A 65 4.52 1.34 8.47
C PHE A 65 3.14 1.32 7.81
N ALA A 66 2.11 1.79 8.52
CA ALA A 66 0.75 1.81 8.00
C ALA A 66 0.63 2.69 6.75
N GLU A 67 1.29 3.86 6.73
CA GLU A 67 1.35 4.71 5.55
C GLU A 67 2.05 4.03 4.37
N ALA A 68 3.16 3.31 4.61
CA ALA A 68 3.85 2.57 3.55
C ALA A 68 2.99 1.41 2.98
N VAL A 69 2.17 0.74 3.80
CA VAL A 69 1.20 -0.27 3.31
C VAL A 69 0.21 0.38 2.34
N VAL A 70 -0.37 1.52 2.71
CA VAL A 70 -1.33 2.26 1.88
C VAL A 70 -0.68 2.71 0.58
N LEU A 71 0.49 3.36 0.65
CA LEU A 71 1.19 3.90 -0.51
C LEU A 71 1.66 2.79 -1.47
N GLY A 72 2.25 1.71 -0.95
CA GLY A 72 2.71 0.60 -1.79
C GLY A 72 1.55 -0.11 -2.50
N THR A 73 0.43 -0.31 -1.80
CA THR A 73 -0.77 -0.93 -2.36
C THR A 73 -1.41 -0.05 -3.42
N ALA A 74 -1.53 1.26 -3.16
CA ALA A 74 -2.06 2.22 -4.12
C ALA A 74 -1.15 2.34 -5.36
N ALA A 75 0.17 2.37 -5.18
CA ALA A 75 1.12 2.41 -6.28
C ALA A 75 1.01 1.17 -7.17
N LEU A 76 0.86 -0.02 -6.59
CA LEU A 76 0.69 -1.24 -7.39
C LEU A 76 -0.66 -1.27 -8.14
N ALA A 77 -1.71 -0.70 -7.56
CA ALA A 77 -2.98 -0.51 -8.26
C ALA A 77 -2.83 0.47 -9.45
N LEU A 78 -2.15 1.60 -9.25
CA LEU A 78 -1.89 2.61 -10.28
C LEU A 78 -0.99 2.08 -11.41
N ASP A 79 0.09 1.36 -11.08
CA ASP A 79 0.92 0.64 -12.07
C ASP A 79 0.06 -0.33 -12.87
N THR A 80 -0.87 -1.01 -12.19
CA THR A 80 -1.81 -1.93 -12.85
C THR A 80 -2.74 -1.26 -13.83
N LEU A 81 -3.07 0.00 -13.60
CA LEU A 81 -3.87 0.86 -14.49
C LEU A 81 -3.01 1.55 -15.57
N GLY A 82 -1.68 1.35 -15.58
CA GLY A 82 -0.77 1.87 -16.60
C GLY A 82 -0.14 3.23 -16.29
N HIS A 83 -0.14 3.66 -15.03
CA HIS A 83 0.51 4.91 -14.61
C HIS A 83 2.03 4.71 -14.47
N ALA A 84 2.83 5.46 -15.24
CA ALA A 84 4.29 5.27 -15.30
C ALA A 84 5.03 5.61 -13.99
N GLU A 85 4.55 6.61 -13.25
CA GLU A 85 5.15 7.09 -11.99
C GLU A 85 4.25 6.76 -10.79
N ALA A 86 3.77 5.52 -10.74
CA ALA A 86 2.70 5.09 -9.84
C ALA A 86 2.94 5.40 -8.35
N MET A 87 4.18 5.28 -7.87
CA MET A 87 4.53 5.62 -6.48
C MET A 87 4.48 7.13 -6.22
N ALA A 88 4.96 7.95 -7.17
CA ALA A 88 4.89 9.40 -7.03
C ALA A 88 3.43 9.88 -7.05
N GLU A 89 2.61 9.27 -7.90
CA GLU A 89 1.18 9.56 -7.97
C GLU A 89 0.43 9.11 -6.71
N ALA A 90 0.72 7.92 -6.17
CA ALA A 90 0.18 7.47 -4.89
C ALA A 90 0.49 8.45 -3.75
N ARG A 91 1.72 8.98 -3.69
CA ARG A 91 2.12 9.99 -2.70
C ARG A 91 1.37 11.30 -2.90
N MET A 92 1.25 11.77 -4.14
CA MET A 92 0.52 13.00 -4.46
C MET A 92 -0.97 12.89 -4.10
N LEU A 93 -1.60 11.73 -4.36
CA LEU A 93 -2.97 11.46 -3.94
C LEU A 93 -3.10 11.38 -2.41
N TRP A 94 -2.15 10.75 -1.73
CA TRP A 94 -2.10 10.71 -0.27
C TRP A 94 -2.01 12.13 0.30
N GLU A 95 -1.09 12.96 -0.18
CA GLU A 95 -0.93 14.34 0.29
C GLU A 95 -2.17 15.22 0.06
N LYS A 96 -2.88 14.99 -1.06
CA LYS A 96 -4.10 15.73 -1.43
C LYS A 96 -5.39 15.09 -0.94
N ARG A 97 -5.30 14.00 -0.17
CA ARG A 97 -6.49 13.24 0.25
C ARG A 97 -7.46 14.13 1.03
N PRO A 98 -8.77 14.01 0.82
CA PRO A 98 -9.75 14.78 1.56
C PRO A 98 -9.73 14.34 3.02
N VAL A 99 -9.48 15.29 3.92
CA VAL A 99 -9.69 15.08 5.36
C VAL A 99 -11.14 15.48 5.64
N THR A 100 -12.03 14.50 5.68
CA THR A 100 -13.37 14.73 6.23
C THR A 100 -13.22 14.94 7.74
N SER A 101 -13.50 16.14 8.22
CA SER A 101 -13.79 16.32 9.64
C SER A 101 -15.01 15.45 9.97
N PRO A 102 -14.99 14.66 11.06
CA PRO A 102 -16.19 13.97 11.49
C PRO A 102 -17.28 15.02 11.73
N ALA A 103 -18.46 14.79 11.15
CA ALA A 103 -19.67 15.57 11.40
C ALA A 103 -20.20 15.29 12.80
#